data_AF-A0A6P4ZZY8-F1
#
_entry.id   AF-A0A6P4ZZY8-F1
#
_cell.length_a   1.000
_cell.length_b   1.000
_cell.length_c   1.000
_cell.angle_alpha   90.00
_cell.angle_beta   90.00
_cell.angle_gamma   90.00
#
_symmetry.space_group_name_H-M   'P 1'
#
loop_
_entity.id
_entity.type
_entity.pdbx_description
1 polymer ?
#
loop_
_entity_poly.entity_id
_entity_poly.type
_entity_poly.pdbx_seq_one_letter_code
_entity_poly.pdbx_strand_id
1 'polypeptide(L)'
;MGPPWRRVFLASLLLLGLLSGVFSDDIGGSYYGNHTLSLSGSPYDVTREVIVGEAATLTIEPGVRLLFPEGVGMTVRGRLIAAGTPEHRIVFERKTNPPGDQGSTVTRDHDIRLLGPTVFEGRVQVKREGLWGSLCLQDSWWRNQEAIVVCRQLGFATGRVENKYRFGKGRMAVGNLRCTGNEDNIYDCSHDSLDLPPRCLQGQNRRDLGVVCEGLNHRENVYWKAIDIRTTNQAMRSTLENVDLFHAGDRGGNPNEERAAIISRSVPPLLRSVHIRHSEDAAIRVVNPTAPFHMEHCDISENQGAGLIVSNPSSNVTVVSSMFSKNFPVGMQVTGGHTHTGSNLQITDSTFEQNSGAGLMLSDVPMNVDIRQSNFSTNSHYGLSVFTTTQVSLVTDSCHFDHNGLDGFHARYLGVSGDRSRTVFRNGGARGNVGSGFDLEIEYQEYQSITSPPVSDQIIIDQSNFASNENGSVKITVDNSYEDRFPVIQLTDGVYQDNMATVIEVGGTRAEVTIQESEFDSKGNTFENNEHEAWSLADMPSPMSEYCTIEIVGTGQS
;
A
#
# COMPACT_ATOMS: atom_id res chain seq x y z
N MET A 1 77.65 28.56 -22.95
CA MET A 1 76.54 29.53 -22.87
C MET A 1 75.64 29.32 -24.07
N GLY A 2 74.42 28.83 -23.86
CA GLY A 2 73.35 28.65 -24.85
C GLY A 2 72.05 28.39 -24.08
N PRO A 3 70.95 29.12 -24.34
CA PRO A 3 69.93 29.40 -23.32
C PRO A 3 68.88 28.27 -23.15
N PRO A 4 68.32 28.09 -21.94
CA PRO A 4 67.48 26.94 -21.56
C PRO A 4 65.99 27.17 -21.86
N TRP A 5 65.60 27.43 -23.10
CA TRP A 5 64.19 27.79 -23.43
C TRP A 5 63.45 26.73 -24.25
N ARG A 6 64.07 25.60 -24.59
CA ARG A 6 63.47 24.54 -25.42
C ARG A 6 62.80 23.38 -24.66
N ARG A 7 62.55 23.51 -23.35
CA ARG A 7 61.80 22.50 -22.57
C ARG A 7 60.51 23.00 -21.90
N VAL A 8 60.06 24.22 -22.22
CA VAL A 8 58.81 24.78 -21.64
C VAL A 8 57.60 24.66 -22.59
N PHE A 9 57.81 24.34 -23.87
CA PHE A 9 56.71 24.29 -24.86
C PHE A 9 56.01 22.93 -25.04
N LEU A 10 56.33 21.94 -24.20
CA LEU A 10 55.65 20.63 -24.18
C LEU A 10 54.95 20.33 -22.85
N ALA A 11 54.90 21.29 -21.93
CA ALA A 11 54.11 21.21 -20.69
C ALA A 11 52.81 22.03 -20.76
N SER A 12 52.56 22.74 -21.86
CA SER A 12 51.37 23.58 -22.10
C SER A 12 50.34 22.94 -23.04
N LEU A 13 50.57 21.71 -23.50
CA LEU A 13 49.63 20.92 -24.32
C LEU A 13 49.16 19.61 -23.65
N LEU A 14 49.52 19.42 -22.38
CA LEU A 14 49.08 18.31 -21.52
C LEU A 14 48.39 18.81 -20.23
N LEU A 15 47.98 20.08 -20.22
CA LEU A 15 47.09 20.68 -19.22
C LEU A 15 45.87 21.33 -19.90
N LEU A 16 45.45 20.75 -21.02
CA LEU A 16 44.12 20.95 -21.63
C LEU A 16 43.19 19.77 -21.27
N GLY A 17 43.43 19.13 -20.14
CA GLY A 17 42.36 18.57 -19.32
C GLY A 17 41.68 19.73 -18.59
N LEU A 18 41.15 20.69 -19.34
CA LEU A 18 40.27 21.71 -18.82
C LEU A 18 39.09 20.97 -18.20
N LEU A 19 38.91 21.17 -16.91
CA LEU A 19 37.67 20.99 -16.18
C LEU A 19 36.49 21.26 -17.11
N SER A 20 35.91 20.22 -17.71
CA SER A 20 34.52 20.25 -18.11
C SER A 20 33.75 20.19 -16.81
N GLY A 21 33.73 21.31 -16.08
CA GLY A 21 32.60 21.58 -15.22
C GLY A 21 31.39 21.40 -16.10
N VAL A 22 30.57 20.40 -15.80
CA VAL A 22 29.30 20.23 -16.47
C VAL A 22 28.54 21.51 -16.17
N PHE A 23 28.42 22.41 -17.15
CA PHE A 23 27.56 23.57 -17.03
C PHE A 23 26.15 23.00 -17.00
N SER A 24 25.55 23.00 -15.82
CA SER A 24 24.12 22.74 -15.67
C SER A 24 23.39 23.93 -16.25
N ASP A 25 22.50 23.70 -17.21
CA ASP A 25 21.64 24.76 -17.73
C ASP A 25 20.53 25.05 -16.71
N ASP A 26 20.41 26.31 -16.31
CA ASP A 26 19.35 26.73 -15.40
C ASP A 26 18.00 26.79 -16.14
N ILE A 27 16.97 26.18 -15.57
CA ILE A 27 15.59 26.23 -16.08
C ILE A 27 14.60 26.73 -15.03
N GLY A 28 13.43 27.18 -15.49
CA GLY A 28 12.35 27.67 -14.64
C GLY A 28 11.55 28.81 -15.27
N GLY A 29 10.34 29.03 -14.77
CA GLY A 29 9.39 30.00 -15.30
C GLY A 29 8.44 29.43 -16.36
N SER A 30 7.75 30.33 -17.05
CA SER A 30 6.67 29.98 -17.97
C SER A 30 7.14 29.78 -19.41
N TYR A 31 6.78 28.64 -19.98
CA TYR A 31 6.98 28.28 -21.39
C TYR A 31 5.62 28.35 -22.11
N TYR A 32 5.46 29.33 -23.00
CA TYR A 32 4.22 29.51 -23.80
C TYR A 32 4.33 28.92 -25.21
N GLY A 33 5.54 28.59 -25.66
CA GLY A 33 5.81 27.87 -26.90
C GLY A 33 6.44 26.50 -26.60
N ASN A 34 6.52 25.66 -27.62
CA ASN A 34 7.16 24.36 -27.49
C ASN A 34 8.64 24.51 -27.13
N HIS A 35 9.11 23.67 -26.22
CA HIS A 35 10.48 23.67 -25.75
C HIS A 35 10.98 22.24 -25.58
N THR A 36 12.29 22.03 -25.77
CA THR A 36 12.91 20.72 -25.65
C THR A 36 14.12 20.83 -24.74
N LEU A 37 14.15 20.00 -23.70
CA LEU A 37 15.32 19.78 -22.86
C LEU A 37 16.11 18.63 -23.46
N SER A 38 17.31 18.93 -23.93
CA SER A 38 18.19 17.97 -24.60
C SER A 38 19.21 17.39 -23.65
N LEU A 39 19.72 16.19 -23.97
CA LEU A 39 20.75 15.55 -23.15
C LEU A 39 22.02 16.42 -23.00
N SER A 40 22.33 17.25 -24.00
CA SER A 40 23.50 18.13 -24.00
C SER A 40 23.47 19.21 -22.91
N GLY A 41 22.29 19.61 -22.43
CA GLY A 41 22.14 20.56 -21.33
C GLY A 41 21.97 19.90 -19.97
N SER A 42 22.05 18.57 -19.90
CA SER A 42 21.85 17.81 -18.67
C SER A 42 23.12 17.75 -17.80
N PRO A 43 23.00 17.78 -16.46
CA PRO A 43 21.77 17.97 -15.68
C PRO A 43 21.26 19.41 -15.79
N TYR A 44 19.94 19.58 -15.73
CA TYR A 44 19.31 20.90 -15.65
C TYR A 44 19.06 21.27 -14.19
N ASP A 45 19.46 22.48 -13.82
CA ASP A 45 19.23 23.04 -12.49
C ASP A 45 17.90 23.80 -12.50
N VAL A 46 16.90 23.28 -11.78
CA VAL A 46 15.61 23.95 -11.69
C VAL A 46 15.72 25.07 -10.65
N THR A 47 15.64 26.32 -11.09
CA THR A 47 15.84 27.48 -10.20
C THR A 47 14.55 28.01 -9.60
N ARG A 48 13.42 27.71 -10.24
CA ARG A 48 12.05 28.12 -9.87
C ARG A 48 11.03 27.29 -10.63
N GLU A 49 9.76 27.38 -10.24
CA GLU A 49 8.68 26.56 -10.81
C GLU A 49 8.67 26.58 -12.34
N VAL A 50 8.65 25.39 -12.96
CA VAL A 50 8.53 25.23 -14.41
C VAL A 50 7.04 25.21 -14.78
N ILE A 51 6.58 26.17 -15.55
CA ILE A 51 5.18 26.29 -15.94
C ILE A 51 5.05 26.04 -17.45
N VAL A 52 4.42 24.94 -17.85
CA VAL A 52 4.10 24.66 -19.26
C VAL A 52 2.72 25.22 -19.56
N GLY A 53 2.65 26.27 -20.38
CA GLY A 53 1.40 26.94 -20.77
C GLY A 53 0.45 26.04 -21.57
N GLU A 54 -0.84 26.40 -21.62
CA GLU A 54 -1.92 25.56 -22.16
C GLU A 54 -1.73 25.06 -23.60
N ALA A 55 -1.07 25.86 -24.45
CA ALA A 55 -0.77 25.52 -25.84
C ALA A 55 0.68 25.00 -26.05
N ALA A 56 1.48 24.94 -24.99
CA ALA A 56 2.88 24.57 -25.06
C ALA A 56 3.07 23.07 -24.84
N THR A 57 4.08 22.52 -25.51
CA THR A 57 4.63 21.19 -25.21
C THR A 57 6.06 21.34 -24.68
N LEU A 58 6.32 20.80 -23.49
CA LEU A 58 7.68 20.58 -23.01
C LEU A 58 8.07 19.14 -23.32
N THR A 59 9.10 18.96 -24.14
CA THR A 59 9.68 17.65 -24.47
C THR A 59 10.98 17.48 -23.70
N ILE A 60 11.19 16.30 -23.12
CA ILE A 60 12.41 15.93 -22.41
C ILE A 60 13.00 14.70 -23.10
N GLU A 61 14.23 14.83 -23.59
CA GLU A 61 14.96 13.76 -24.29
C GLU A 61 15.44 12.66 -23.33
N PRO A 62 15.70 11.43 -23.84
CA PRO A 62 16.27 10.35 -23.04
C PRO A 62 17.54 10.74 -22.29
N GLY A 63 17.69 10.22 -21.07
CA GLY A 63 18.88 10.42 -20.22
C GLY A 63 18.96 11.77 -19.52
N VAL A 64 18.03 12.70 -19.79
CA VAL A 64 18.01 14.00 -19.14
C VAL A 64 17.71 13.86 -17.64
N ARG A 65 18.53 14.53 -16.82
CA ARG A 65 18.36 14.70 -15.38
C ARG A 65 17.93 16.13 -15.06
N LEU A 66 16.96 16.28 -14.17
CA LEU A 66 16.46 17.55 -13.65
C LEU A 66 16.62 17.59 -12.12
N LEU A 67 17.28 18.64 -11.62
CA LEU A 67 17.60 18.82 -10.20
C LEU A 67 16.71 19.90 -9.59
N PHE A 68 15.83 19.52 -8.67
CA PHE A 68 14.87 20.43 -8.04
C PHE A 68 15.27 20.81 -6.60
N PRO A 69 15.31 22.11 -6.25
CA PRO A 69 15.43 22.54 -4.87
C PRO A 69 14.12 22.29 -4.10
N GLU A 70 14.20 22.42 -2.78
CA GLU A 70 13.04 22.31 -1.88
C GLU A 70 11.86 23.17 -2.32
N GLY A 71 10.66 22.62 -2.29
CA GLY A 71 9.42 23.34 -2.57
C GLY A 71 9.24 23.83 -4.02
N VAL A 72 10.18 23.53 -4.92
CA VAL A 72 10.06 23.83 -6.35
C VAL A 72 9.58 22.60 -7.11
N GLY A 73 8.70 22.80 -8.08
CA GLY A 73 8.16 21.73 -8.92
C GLY A 73 7.82 22.21 -10.31
N MET A 74 6.89 21.50 -10.95
CA MET A 74 6.42 21.78 -12.29
C MET A 74 4.90 21.86 -12.32
N THR A 75 4.35 22.85 -13.02
CA THR A 75 2.93 22.94 -13.35
C THR A 75 2.75 22.79 -14.86
N VAL A 76 2.06 21.75 -15.30
CA VAL A 76 1.83 21.41 -16.71
C VAL A 76 0.37 21.68 -17.06
N ARG A 77 0.08 22.86 -17.63
CA ARG A 77 -1.25 23.19 -18.17
C ARG A 77 -1.41 22.75 -19.63
N GLY A 78 -0.30 22.74 -20.37
CA GLY A 78 -0.21 22.17 -21.71
C GLY A 78 0.11 20.68 -21.67
N ARG A 79 1.21 20.29 -22.33
CA ARG A 79 1.64 18.88 -22.46
C ARG A 79 3.09 18.71 -22.04
N LEU A 80 3.36 17.65 -21.27
CA LEU A 80 4.69 17.15 -20.99
C LEU A 80 4.91 15.83 -21.76
N ILE A 81 6.00 15.75 -22.51
CA ILE A 81 6.48 14.53 -23.16
C ILE A 81 7.84 14.19 -22.57
N ALA A 82 7.90 13.26 -21.62
CA ALA A 82 9.13 12.69 -21.10
C ALA A 82 9.31 11.30 -21.71
N ALA A 83 10.14 11.21 -22.75
CA ALA A 83 10.29 10.01 -23.56
C ALA A 83 11.69 9.40 -23.37
N GLY A 84 11.92 8.76 -22.22
CA GLY A 84 13.16 8.05 -21.93
C GLY A 84 13.24 6.68 -22.62
N THR A 85 14.39 6.03 -22.53
CA THR A 85 14.57 4.61 -22.92
C THR A 85 14.98 3.77 -21.70
N PRO A 86 14.88 2.43 -21.76
CA PRO A 86 15.34 1.57 -20.66
C PRO A 86 16.80 1.80 -20.27
N GLU A 87 17.65 2.14 -21.23
CA GLU A 87 19.09 2.42 -21.03
C GLU A 87 19.36 3.87 -20.61
N HIS A 88 18.50 4.80 -21.05
CA HIS A 88 18.65 6.23 -20.82
C HIS A 88 17.35 6.79 -20.24
N ARG A 89 17.09 6.41 -18.99
CA ARG A 89 15.92 6.88 -18.23
C ARG A 89 16.05 8.37 -17.92
N ILE A 90 14.92 9.07 -17.92
CA ILE A 90 14.85 10.48 -17.48
C ILE A 90 14.74 10.49 -15.97
N VAL A 91 15.47 11.38 -15.29
CA VAL A 91 15.50 11.42 -13.81
C VAL A 91 15.06 12.79 -13.30
N PHE A 92 14.06 12.79 -12.41
CA PHE A 92 13.66 13.93 -11.62
C PHE A 92 14.08 13.69 -10.17
N GLU A 93 14.96 14.53 -9.64
CA GLU A 93 15.52 14.32 -8.30
C GLU A 93 15.76 15.63 -7.56
N ARG A 94 15.92 15.55 -6.23
CA ARG A 94 16.28 16.70 -5.42
C ARG A 94 17.69 17.21 -5.76
N LYS A 95 17.89 18.52 -5.69
CA LYS A 95 19.21 19.15 -5.73
C LYS A 95 19.92 18.83 -4.40
N THR A 96 20.91 17.94 -4.45
CA THR A 96 21.82 17.73 -3.31
C THR A 96 22.84 18.86 -3.26
N ASN A 97 23.12 19.39 -2.07
CA ASN A 97 24.24 20.31 -1.89
C ASN A 97 25.57 19.56 -2.18
N PRO A 98 26.63 20.24 -2.69
CA PRO A 98 27.92 19.61 -2.98
C PRO A 98 28.51 18.90 -1.75
N PRO A 99 29.42 17.92 -1.94
CA PRO A 99 29.63 16.79 -1.03
C PRO A 99 30.19 17.21 0.33
N GLY A 100 29.27 17.55 1.24
CA GLY A 100 29.34 17.31 2.69
C GLY A 100 28.17 16.47 3.18
N ASP A 101 27.18 16.25 2.30
CA ASP A 101 26.00 15.41 2.55
C ASP A 101 26.31 14.00 2.03
N GLN A 102 27.11 13.26 2.82
CA GLN A 102 27.21 11.81 2.63
C GLN A 102 25.81 11.27 2.92
N GLY A 103 25.08 10.98 1.85
CA GLY A 103 23.85 10.19 1.88
C GLY A 103 24.13 8.94 2.69
N SER A 104 23.75 8.99 3.95
CA SER A 104 23.77 7.83 4.80
C SER A 104 22.52 7.06 4.43
N THR A 105 22.65 6.14 3.48
CA THR A 105 21.84 4.93 3.48
C THR A 105 22.17 4.20 4.77
N VAL A 106 21.64 4.69 5.90
CA VAL A 106 21.65 3.90 7.12
C VAL A 106 20.53 2.90 6.97
N THR A 107 20.84 1.74 6.38
CA THR A 107 20.21 0.51 6.84
C THR A 107 20.68 0.35 8.29
N ARG A 108 20.05 1.05 9.22
CA ARG A 108 20.24 0.77 10.64
C ARG A 108 19.60 -0.59 10.84
N ASP A 109 20.42 -1.63 10.93
CA ASP A 109 20.03 -2.84 11.66
C ASP A 109 19.84 -2.36 13.10
N HIS A 110 18.63 -1.85 13.38
CA HIS A 110 18.31 -1.33 14.68
C HIS A 110 18.23 -2.54 15.61
N ASP A 111 19.06 -2.56 16.64
CA ASP A 111 18.89 -3.48 17.78
C ASP A 111 17.63 -3.11 18.61
N ILE A 112 16.62 -2.48 18.01
CA ILE A 112 15.36 -2.03 18.60
C ILE A 112 14.21 -2.09 17.57
N ARG A 113 13.01 -2.51 18.00
CA ARG A 113 11.78 -2.59 17.19
C ARG A 113 10.52 -2.35 18.04
N LEU A 114 9.41 -1.98 17.39
CA LEU A 114 8.08 -1.91 18.00
C LEU A 114 7.22 -3.10 17.54
N LEU A 115 6.51 -3.71 18.49
CA LEU A 115 5.46 -4.70 18.25
C LEU A 115 4.10 -4.08 18.61
N GLY A 116 3.39 -3.59 17.61
CA GLY A 116 2.10 -2.94 17.77
C GLY A 116 1.40 -2.73 16.43
N PRO A 117 0.24 -2.06 16.42
CA PRO A 117 -0.58 -1.90 15.23
C PRO A 117 0.05 -0.99 14.15
N THR A 118 1.11 -0.23 14.47
CA THR A 118 1.83 0.60 13.51
C THR A 118 3.34 0.61 13.79
N VAL A 119 4.15 1.18 12.89
CA VAL A 119 5.58 1.43 13.12
C VAL A 119 5.85 2.54 14.14
N PHE A 120 4.82 3.33 14.47
CA PHE A 120 4.92 4.44 15.41
C PHE A 120 4.56 4.01 16.82
N GLU A 121 3.79 2.95 17.00
CA GLU A 121 3.32 2.57 18.33
C GLU A 121 3.37 1.07 18.55
N GLY A 122 3.75 0.70 19.76
CA GLY A 122 3.83 -0.70 20.14
C GLY A 122 4.71 -0.95 21.34
N ARG A 123 4.81 -2.22 21.68
CA ARG A 123 5.72 -2.73 22.69
C ARG A 123 7.14 -2.71 22.15
N VAL A 124 8.05 -2.15 22.92
CA VAL A 124 9.47 -2.06 22.56
C VAL A 124 10.15 -3.40 22.78
N GLN A 125 10.87 -3.88 21.77
CA GLN A 125 11.84 -4.96 21.88
C GLN A 125 13.22 -4.51 21.45
N VAL A 126 14.24 -5.03 22.12
CA VAL A 126 15.64 -4.77 21.80
C VAL A 126 16.39 -6.08 21.55
N LYS A 127 17.44 -6.05 20.74
CA LYS A 127 18.24 -7.20 20.33
C LYS A 127 19.55 -7.22 21.11
N ARG A 128 19.81 -8.28 21.87
CA ARG A 128 21.05 -8.48 22.63
C ARG A 128 21.59 -9.87 22.37
N GLU A 129 22.87 -9.98 22.03
CA GLU A 129 23.52 -11.26 21.69
C GLU A 129 22.76 -12.04 20.60
N GLY A 130 22.23 -11.32 19.61
CA GLY A 130 21.45 -11.89 18.50
C GLY A 130 20.00 -12.28 18.83
N LEU A 131 19.54 -12.04 20.05
CA LEU A 131 18.23 -12.48 20.53
C LEU A 131 17.35 -11.28 20.91
N TRP A 132 16.10 -11.29 20.48
CA TRP A 132 15.12 -10.25 20.79
C TRP A 132 14.50 -10.44 22.17
N GLY A 133 14.30 -9.35 22.91
CA GLY A 133 13.52 -9.36 24.15
C GLY A 133 12.97 -7.99 24.55
N SER A 134 11.98 -8.00 25.43
CA SER A 134 11.34 -6.78 25.96
C SER A 134 12.22 -6.10 27.02
N LEU A 135 11.93 -4.82 27.27
CA LEU A 135 12.53 -4.02 28.35
C LEU A 135 11.69 -4.11 29.63
N CYS A 136 12.36 -4.25 30.79
CA CYS A 136 11.70 -4.31 32.10
C CYS A 136 12.11 -3.16 33.03
N LEU A 137 11.18 -2.55 33.77
CA LEU A 137 11.51 -1.65 34.89
C LEU A 137 10.93 -2.11 36.22
N GLN A 138 11.65 -1.76 37.29
CA GLN A 138 11.15 -1.74 38.65
C GLN A 138 10.20 -0.54 38.83
N ASP A 139 8.96 -0.82 39.20
CA ASP A 139 7.90 0.15 39.53
C ASP A 139 7.41 1.06 38.38
N SER A 140 6.36 1.84 38.66
CA SER A 140 5.45 2.52 37.71
C SER A 140 6.06 3.66 36.90
N TRP A 141 7.38 3.65 36.68
CA TRP A 141 8.16 4.81 36.28
C TRP A 141 8.72 4.73 34.87
N TRP A 142 7.98 4.19 33.90
CA TRP A 142 8.28 4.52 32.51
C TRP A 142 7.99 6.02 32.32
N ARG A 143 9.02 6.80 32.00
CA ARG A 143 8.87 8.23 31.72
C ARG A 143 8.98 8.45 30.22
N ASN A 144 8.58 9.64 29.77
CA ASN A 144 8.69 9.98 28.36
C ASN A 144 10.16 10.03 27.89
N GLN A 145 11.14 10.15 28.79
CA GLN A 145 12.56 10.12 28.43
C GLN A 145 12.97 8.81 27.76
N GLU A 146 12.56 7.65 28.28
CA GLU A 146 12.83 6.36 27.63
C GLU A 146 12.15 6.29 26.26
N ALA A 147 10.90 6.76 26.17
CA ALA A 147 10.17 6.78 24.90
C ALA A 147 10.81 7.69 23.85
N ILE A 148 11.34 8.86 24.25
CA ILE A 148 12.06 9.78 23.37
C ILE A 148 13.31 9.11 22.79
N VAL A 149 14.11 8.43 23.62
CA VAL A 149 15.32 7.72 23.16
C VAL A 149 14.95 6.60 22.21
N VAL A 150 13.96 5.75 22.57
CA VAL A 150 13.48 4.67 21.72
C VAL A 150 12.99 5.19 20.37
N CYS A 151 12.12 6.19 20.38
CA CYS A 151 11.53 6.74 19.16
C CYS A 151 12.58 7.44 18.30
N ARG A 152 13.51 8.18 18.90
CA ARG A 152 14.63 8.80 18.17
C ARG A 152 15.58 7.77 17.59
N GLN A 153 15.87 6.71 18.33
CA GLN A 153 16.68 5.60 17.83
C GLN A 153 15.99 4.90 16.66
N LEU A 154 14.65 4.87 16.62
CA LEU A 154 13.83 4.37 15.51
C LEU A 154 13.60 5.38 14.36
N GLY A 155 14.15 6.61 14.45
CA GLY A 155 14.06 7.64 13.40
C GLY A 155 12.97 8.70 13.59
N PHE A 156 12.25 8.68 14.70
CA PHE A 156 11.19 9.65 15.03
C PHE A 156 11.72 10.87 15.79
N ALA A 157 11.02 11.99 15.75
CA ALA A 157 11.42 13.23 16.41
C ALA A 157 11.28 13.14 17.93
N THR A 158 10.25 12.47 18.41
CA THR A 158 9.96 12.31 19.84
C THR A 158 9.04 11.10 20.07
N GLY A 159 8.72 10.82 21.33
CA GLY A 159 7.78 9.79 21.70
C GLY A 159 7.28 9.92 23.14
N ARG A 160 6.17 9.24 23.42
CA ARG A 160 5.62 9.11 24.78
C ARG A 160 5.39 7.64 25.13
N VAL A 161 5.33 7.38 26.43
CA VAL A 161 4.97 6.04 26.92
C VAL A 161 3.48 5.79 26.70
N GLU A 162 3.16 4.59 26.23
CA GLU A 162 1.79 4.13 26.03
C GLU A 162 1.49 2.90 26.89
N ASN A 163 0.44 3.01 27.70
CA ASN A 163 0.06 2.00 28.67
C ASN A 163 -0.59 0.78 28.02
N LYS A 164 -1.24 0.96 26.87
CA LYS A 164 -1.92 -0.10 26.11
C LYS A 164 -0.99 -1.28 25.76
N TYR A 165 0.29 -1.02 25.51
CA TYR A 165 1.24 -2.05 25.04
C TYR A 165 2.10 -2.67 26.16
N ARG A 166 1.82 -2.35 27.44
CA ARG A 166 2.62 -2.77 28.59
C ARG A 166 2.56 -4.27 28.90
N PHE A 167 1.61 -5.01 28.34
CA PHE A 167 1.40 -6.42 28.67
C PHE A 167 1.69 -7.33 27.48
N GLY A 168 2.76 -8.12 27.59
CA GLY A 168 3.25 -9.03 26.54
C GLY A 168 3.77 -10.35 27.08
N LYS A 169 3.68 -11.40 26.25
CA LYS A 169 4.38 -12.68 26.48
C LYS A 169 5.68 -12.65 25.67
N GLY A 170 6.82 -12.90 26.32
CA GLY A 170 8.12 -12.87 25.64
C GLY A 170 9.33 -12.98 26.57
N ARG A 171 10.52 -13.15 25.97
CA ARG A 171 11.83 -13.11 26.65
C ARG A 171 12.17 -11.66 27.00
N MET A 172 12.82 -11.43 28.14
CA MET A 172 13.31 -10.10 28.53
C MET A 172 14.78 -9.96 28.15
N ALA A 173 15.17 -8.83 27.56
CA ALA A 173 16.55 -8.58 27.12
C ALA A 173 17.35 -7.71 28.11
N VAL A 174 16.71 -6.66 28.65
CA VAL A 174 17.35 -5.68 29.55
C VAL A 174 16.33 -5.17 30.58
N GLY A 175 16.80 -4.79 31.78
CA GLY A 175 15.98 -4.06 32.74
C GLY A 175 16.69 -2.90 33.45
N ASN A 176 15.93 -2.09 34.17
CA ASN A 176 16.39 -0.95 34.98
C ASN A 176 17.11 0.19 34.22
N LEU A 177 16.75 0.43 32.96
CA LEU A 177 17.25 1.58 32.18
C LEU A 177 16.67 2.90 32.70
N ARG A 178 17.50 3.94 32.82
CA ARG A 178 17.09 5.30 33.18
C ARG A 178 17.69 6.27 32.17
N CYS A 179 16.85 6.75 31.26
CA CYS A 179 17.27 7.68 30.22
C CYS A 179 17.11 9.13 30.68
N THR A 180 17.98 10.00 30.20
CA THR A 180 17.85 11.45 30.31
C THR A 180 17.02 12.04 29.16
N GLY A 181 16.90 11.30 28.04
CA GLY A 181 16.21 11.70 26.82
C GLY A 181 17.15 12.12 25.69
N ASN A 182 18.46 12.20 25.97
CA ASN A 182 19.49 12.69 25.04
C ASN A 182 20.42 11.58 24.54
N GLU A 183 20.23 10.34 24.99
CA GLU A 183 21.00 9.16 24.57
C GLU A 183 20.68 8.75 23.13
N ASP A 184 21.70 8.41 22.33
CA ASP A 184 21.51 8.00 20.93
C ASP A 184 21.11 6.53 20.80
N ASN A 185 21.50 5.70 21.77
CA ASN A 185 21.05 4.32 21.90
C ASN A 185 20.41 4.07 23.27
N ILE A 186 19.35 3.27 23.30
CA ILE A 186 18.68 2.84 24.52
C ILE A 186 19.61 2.10 25.49
N TYR A 187 20.69 1.49 25.00
CA TYR A 187 21.73 0.86 25.81
C TYR A 187 22.69 1.85 26.49
N ASP A 188 22.73 3.11 26.04
CA ASP A 188 23.56 4.16 26.65
C ASP A 188 22.90 4.78 27.89
N CYS A 189 21.63 4.47 28.12
CA CYS A 189 20.92 4.92 29.32
C CYS A 189 21.51 4.28 30.58
N SER A 190 21.62 5.08 31.65
CA SER A 190 22.17 4.61 32.93
C SER A 190 21.40 3.41 33.47
N HIS A 191 22.11 2.38 33.94
CA HIS A 191 21.52 1.16 34.49
C HIS A 191 22.33 0.60 35.67
N ASP A 192 21.65 0.05 36.67
CA ASP A 192 22.31 -0.50 37.88
C ASP A 192 23.02 -1.85 37.61
N SER A 193 22.56 -2.59 36.59
CA SER A 193 23.17 -3.79 35.99
C SER A 193 22.36 -4.20 34.76
N LEU A 194 22.98 -4.75 33.70
CA LEU A 194 22.27 -5.30 32.53
C LEU A 194 21.56 -6.64 32.81
N ASP A 195 21.61 -7.13 34.06
CA ASP A 195 20.93 -8.33 34.52
C ASP A 195 19.47 -8.01 34.88
N LEU A 196 18.58 -8.99 34.66
CA LEU A 196 17.15 -8.82 34.88
C LEU A 196 16.83 -8.68 36.38
N PRO A 197 16.07 -7.65 36.79
CA PRO A 197 15.61 -7.52 38.16
C PRO A 197 14.78 -8.74 38.61
N PRO A 198 14.81 -9.15 39.89
CA PRO A 198 14.06 -10.31 40.39
C PRO A 198 12.55 -10.30 40.06
N ARG A 199 11.94 -9.11 39.99
CA ARG A 199 10.52 -8.93 39.60
C ARG A 199 10.25 -9.20 38.12
N CYS A 200 11.25 -9.08 37.25
CA CYS A 200 11.16 -9.38 35.83
C CYS A 200 11.25 -10.89 35.54
N LEU A 201 11.70 -11.67 36.52
CA LEU A 201 11.80 -13.13 36.45
C LEU A 201 10.50 -13.85 36.88
N GLN A 202 9.62 -13.19 37.66
CA GLN A 202 8.35 -13.77 38.13
C GLN A 202 7.21 -13.40 37.15
N GLY A 203 6.76 -14.39 36.37
CA GLY A 203 5.96 -14.22 35.15
C GLY A 203 4.52 -13.69 35.25
N GLN A 204 4.09 -13.02 36.33
CA GLN A 204 2.66 -12.69 36.51
C GLN A 204 2.33 -11.19 36.71
N ASN A 205 3.28 -10.27 36.56
CA ASN A 205 2.99 -8.82 36.53
C ASN A 205 4.05 -8.04 35.73
N ARG A 206 4.36 -8.52 34.52
CA ARG A 206 5.36 -7.91 33.63
C ARG A 206 4.79 -6.63 33.02
N ARG A 207 5.52 -5.52 33.16
CA ARG A 207 5.21 -4.23 32.53
C ARG A 207 6.30 -3.90 31.53
N ASP A 208 6.08 -4.30 30.29
CA ASP A 208 6.93 -3.94 29.16
C ASP A 208 6.80 -2.45 28.85
N LEU A 209 7.81 -1.87 28.21
CA LEU A 209 7.69 -0.51 27.68
C LEU A 209 6.82 -0.53 26.43
N GLY A 210 5.71 0.19 26.46
CA GLY A 210 4.96 0.59 25.29
C GLY A 210 5.26 2.04 24.95
N VAL A 211 5.38 2.36 23.66
CA VAL A 211 5.58 3.75 23.21
C VAL A 211 4.63 4.09 22.07
N VAL A 212 4.40 5.39 21.90
CA VAL A 212 3.88 6.03 20.69
C VAL A 212 4.90 7.08 20.28
N CYS A 213 5.43 6.96 19.08
CA CYS A 213 6.40 7.83 18.46
C CYS A 213 5.71 8.87 17.59
N GLU A 214 6.23 10.09 17.60
CA GLU A 214 5.61 11.23 16.94
C GLU A 214 6.64 12.06 16.20
N GLY A 215 6.23 12.52 15.00
CA GLY A 215 7.09 13.25 14.08
C GLY A 215 8.21 12.38 13.52
N LEU A 216 8.59 12.60 12.27
CA LEU A 216 9.84 12.04 11.75
C LEU A 216 10.94 13.05 12.06
N ASN A 217 12.09 12.60 12.56
CA ASN A 217 13.23 13.51 12.80
C ASN A 217 13.96 13.78 11.47
N HIS A 218 13.29 14.45 10.53
CA HIS A 218 13.84 14.76 9.22
C HIS A 218 14.30 16.21 9.16
N ARG A 219 15.49 16.48 9.72
CA ARG A 219 16.29 17.65 9.30
C ARG A 219 17.11 17.38 8.03
N GLU A 220 16.99 16.19 7.44
CA GLU A 220 17.90 15.70 6.38
C GLU A 220 17.21 15.38 5.04
N ASN A 221 15.88 15.24 4.98
CA ASN A 221 15.19 14.94 3.71
C ASN A 221 14.50 16.18 3.16
N VAL A 222 15.18 16.84 2.22
CA VAL A 222 14.65 17.93 1.42
C VAL A 222 13.90 17.34 0.23
N TYR A 223 12.59 17.58 0.15
CA TYR A 223 11.74 17.11 -0.95
C TYR A 223 11.46 18.25 -1.93
N TRP A 224 11.43 17.93 -3.22
CA TRP A 224 10.88 18.86 -4.20
C TRP A 224 9.37 18.69 -4.33
N LYS A 225 8.68 19.67 -4.92
CA LYS A 225 7.23 19.78 -4.82
C LYS A 225 6.50 18.63 -5.54
N ALA A 226 6.31 18.75 -6.85
CA ALA A 226 5.55 17.78 -7.66
C ALA A 226 5.70 18.05 -9.16
N ILE A 227 5.30 17.08 -9.98
CA ILE A 227 4.80 17.33 -11.33
C ILE A 227 3.27 17.43 -11.25
N ASP A 228 2.75 18.65 -11.37
CA ASP A 228 1.31 18.96 -11.29
C ASP A 228 0.72 19.15 -12.69
N ILE A 229 -0.01 18.14 -13.17
CA ILE A 229 -0.65 18.10 -14.48
C ILE A 229 -2.10 18.59 -14.36
N ARG A 230 -2.38 19.70 -15.03
CA ARG A 230 -3.65 20.44 -14.93
C ARG A 230 -4.39 20.58 -16.26
N THR A 231 -3.96 19.87 -17.30
CA THR A 231 -4.61 19.97 -18.61
C THR A 231 -6.01 19.35 -18.58
N THR A 232 -6.96 20.01 -19.21
CA THR A 232 -8.33 19.50 -19.43
C THR A 232 -8.55 19.07 -20.87
N ASN A 233 -7.58 19.34 -21.75
CA ASN A 233 -7.64 19.01 -23.17
C ASN A 233 -7.04 17.61 -23.40
N GLN A 234 -7.87 16.65 -23.80
CA GLN A 234 -7.43 15.28 -24.06
C GLN A 234 -6.35 15.19 -25.15
N ALA A 235 -6.31 16.11 -26.12
CA ALA A 235 -5.27 16.16 -27.15
C ALA A 235 -3.90 16.59 -26.60
N MET A 236 -3.89 17.22 -25.42
CA MET A 236 -2.68 17.67 -24.70
C MET A 236 -2.28 16.71 -23.59
N ARG A 237 -2.80 15.47 -23.59
CA ARG A 237 -2.42 14.42 -22.64
C ARG A 237 -0.90 14.27 -22.58
N SER A 238 -0.38 14.28 -21.36
CA SER A 238 1.06 14.11 -21.09
C SER A 238 1.46 12.64 -21.09
N THR A 239 2.74 12.35 -21.37
CA THR A 239 3.29 10.99 -21.41
C THR A 239 4.61 10.95 -20.66
N LEU A 240 4.75 9.99 -19.74
CA LEU A 240 6.00 9.69 -19.06
C LEU A 240 6.36 8.23 -19.33
N GLU A 241 7.49 8.03 -20.01
CA GLU A 241 7.99 6.72 -20.38
C GLU A 241 9.45 6.58 -19.98
N ASN A 242 9.79 5.51 -19.24
CA ASN A 242 11.13 5.28 -18.69
C ASN A 242 11.65 6.46 -17.85
N VAL A 243 10.90 6.82 -16.82
CA VAL A 243 11.17 7.97 -15.96
C VAL A 243 11.34 7.52 -14.52
N ASP A 244 12.34 8.06 -13.82
CA ASP A 244 12.55 7.90 -12.39
C ASP A 244 12.29 9.22 -11.65
N LEU A 245 11.47 9.16 -10.60
CA LEU A 245 11.20 10.28 -9.70
C LEU A 245 11.65 9.89 -8.28
N PHE A 246 12.48 10.73 -7.67
CA PHE A 246 13.00 10.51 -6.33
C PHE A 246 12.77 11.74 -5.43
N HIS A 247 12.41 11.51 -4.17
CA HIS A 247 12.35 12.54 -3.12
C HIS A 247 11.44 13.73 -3.48
N ALA A 248 10.22 13.44 -3.93
CA ALA A 248 9.20 14.44 -4.28
C ALA A 248 8.04 14.44 -3.25
N GLY A 249 7.09 15.38 -3.38
CA GLY A 249 5.87 15.43 -2.58
C GLY A 249 5.81 16.51 -1.50
N ASP A 250 6.68 17.52 -1.56
CA ASP A 250 6.70 18.63 -0.59
C ASP A 250 5.43 19.49 -0.60
N ARG A 251 5.09 20.06 0.56
CA ARG A 251 3.95 20.97 0.77
C ARG A 251 4.14 22.35 0.16
N GLY A 252 5.36 22.75 -0.20
CA GLY A 252 5.63 24.11 -0.71
C GLY A 252 5.10 25.23 0.20
N GLY A 253 4.97 24.96 1.50
CA GLY A 253 4.45 25.90 2.52
C GLY A 253 2.93 26.07 2.62
N ASN A 254 2.09 25.42 1.78
CA ASN A 254 0.62 25.55 1.82
C ASN A 254 -0.04 24.30 2.43
N PRO A 255 -0.69 24.40 3.61
CA PRO A 255 -1.28 23.23 4.29
C PRO A 255 -2.51 22.64 3.58
N ASN A 256 -3.10 23.35 2.62
CA ASN A 256 -4.29 22.91 1.89
C ASN A 256 -3.98 22.29 0.52
N GLU A 257 -2.73 22.30 0.08
CA GLU A 257 -2.36 21.68 -1.20
C GLU A 257 -2.24 20.17 -1.05
N GLU A 258 -2.84 19.45 -2.00
CA GLU A 258 -2.65 18.02 -2.14
C GLU A 258 -1.18 17.70 -2.43
N ARG A 259 -0.69 16.62 -1.84
CA ARG A 259 0.71 16.21 -1.93
C ARG A 259 0.82 14.92 -2.72
N ALA A 260 1.69 14.94 -3.74
CA ALA A 260 2.22 13.74 -4.36
C ALA A 260 3.43 14.07 -5.24
N ALA A 261 4.22 13.06 -5.63
CA ALA A 261 5.27 13.24 -6.65
C ALA A 261 4.67 13.63 -8.02
N ILE A 262 3.55 12.98 -8.38
CA ILE A 262 2.74 13.32 -9.55
C ILE A 262 1.32 13.61 -9.08
N ILE A 263 0.82 14.80 -9.41
CA ILE A 263 -0.58 15.18 -9.21
C ILE A 263 -1.20 15.38 -10.58
N SER A 264 -2.36 14.79 -10.82
CA SER A 264 -3.09 14.99 -12.07
C SER A 264 -4.56 15.26 -11.83
N ARG A 265 -5.09 16.27 -12.50
CA ARG A 265 -6.52 16.62 -12.44
C ARG A 265 -7.13 16.55 -13.84
N SER A 266 -8.33 15.99 -13.96
CA SER A 266 -9.07 15.85 -15.22
C SER A 266 -8.43 14.90 -16.24
N VAL A 267 -7.37 15.29 -16.98
CA VAL A 267 -6.76 14.42 -18.01
C VAL A 267 -5.44 13.83 -17.48
N PRO A 268 -5.45 12.54 -17.07
CA PRO A 268 -4.26 11.90 -16.51
C PRO A 268 -3.19 11.59 -17.57
N PRO A 269 -1.90 11.60 -17.19
CA PRO A 269 -0.84 11.18 -18.09
C PRO A 269 -0.93 9.69 -18.42
N LEU A 270 -0.31 9.30 -19.52
CA LEU A 270 0.06 7.90 -19.77
C LEU A 270 1.39 7.62 -19.07
N LEU A 271 1.43 6.57 -18.24
CA LEU A 271 2.64 6.18 -17.49
C LEU A 271 3.14 4.82 -17.96
N ARG A 272 4.40 4.74 -18.35
CA ARG A 272 5.04 3.50 -18.82
C ARG A 272 6.42 3.34 -18.24
N SER A 273 6.67 2.24 -17.53
CA SER A 273 7.99 2.00 -16.93
C SER A 273 8.46 3.17 -16.08
N VAL A 274 7.56 3.76 -15.28
CA VAL A 274 7.84 4.89 -14.39
C VAL A 274 8.13 4.36 -12.98
N HIS A 275 9.23 4.81 -12.38
CA HIS A 275 9.56 4.48 -10.99
C HIS A 275 9.42 5.72 -10.11
N ILE A 276 8.74 5.57 -8.98
CA ILE A 276 8.60 6.64 -7.99
C ILE A 276 8.95 6.09 -6.62
N ARG A 277 10.01 6.66 -6.02
CA ARG A 277 10.52 6.20 -4.73
C ARG A 277 10.82 7.34 -3.78
N HIS A 278 10.70 7.04 -2.49
CA HIS A 278 11.00 7.97 -1.40
C HIS A 278 10.21 9.27 -1.50
N SER A 279 8.95 9.22 -1.93
CA SER A 279 8.07 10.38 -1.86
C SER A 279 7.74 10.70 -0.39
N GLU A 280 7.62 11.98 -0.05
CA GLU A 280 7.22 12.43 1.29
C GLU A 280 5.76 12.10 1.62
N ASP A 281 4.93 12.05 0.58
CA ASP A 281 3.51 11.73 0.65
C ASP A 281 3.18 10.78 -0.50
N ALA A 282 1.97 10.84 -1.06
CA ALA A 282 1.58 9.92 -2.11
C ALA A 282 2.56 9.94 -3.30
N ALA A 283 2.84 8.80 -3.94
CA ALA A 283 3.64 8.82 -5.15
C ALA A 283 2.84 9.39 -6.32
N ILE A 284 1.60 8.93 -6.51
CA ILE A 284 0.72 9.41 -7.59
C ILE A 284 -0.66 9.73 -7.02
N ARG A 285 -1.18 10.90 -7.39
CA ARG A 285 -2.55 11.31 -7.08
C ARG A 285 -3.29 11.75 -8.33
N VAL A 286 -4.36 11.04 -8.67
CA VAL A 286 -5.23 11.34 -9.82
C VAL A 286 -6.62 11.71 -9.31
N VAL A 287 -7.04 12.96 -9.58
CA VAL A 287 -8.29 13.51 -9.05
C VAL A 287 -9.27 13.84 -10.19
N ASN A 288 -10.48 13.33 -10.05
CA ASN A 288 -11.57 13.47 -11.00
C ASN A 288 -11.15 13.17 -12.46
N PRO A 289 -10.52 12.01 -12.77
CA PRO A 289 -10.10 11.74 -14.13
C PRO A 289 -11.32 11.59 -15.06
N THR A 290 -11.41 12.48 -16.05
CA THR A 290 -12.46 12.52 -17.08
C THR A 290 -12.04 11.84 -18.38
N ALA A 291 -10.79 11.38 -18.46
CA ALA A 291 -10.25 10.59 -19.55
C ALA A 291 -9.56 9.34 -18.97
N PRO A 292 -9.38 8.26 -19.77
CA PRO A 292 -8.85 7.00 -19.25
C PRO A 292 -7.47 7.19 -18.60
N PHE A 293 -7.26 6.67 -17.40
CA PHE A 293 -5.95 6.60 -16.77
C PHE A 293 -5.32 5.23 -17.05
N HIS A 294 -4.09 5.22 -17.55
CA HIS A 294 -3.38 3.99 -17.86
C HIS A 294 -1.94 4.07 -17.33
N MET A 295 -1.55 3.05 -16.58
CA MET A 295 -0.17 2.83 -16.17
C MET A 295 0.24 1.37 -16.41
N GLU A 296 1.47 1.17 -16.89
CA GLU A 296 2.02 -0.15 -17.12
C GLU A 296 3.52 -0.23 -16.78
N HIS A 297 3.95 -1.38 -16.26
CA HIS A 297 5.35 -1.66 -15.91
C HIS A 297 5.97 -0.69 -14.89
N CYS A 298 5.15 -0.06 -14.04
CA CYS A 298 5.63 0.94 -13.08
C CYS A 298 6.05 0.29 -11.75
N ASP A 299 7.00 0.92 -11.06
CA ASP A 299 7.44 0.54 -9.71
C ASP A 299 7.23 1.71 -8.75
N ILE A 300 6.22 1.58 -7.90
CA ILE A 300 5.82 2.57 -6.92
C ILE A 300 6.16 2.02 -5.54
N SER A 301 7.36 2.32 -5.07
CA SER A 301 7.90 1.69 -3.87
C SER A 301 8.59 2.62 -2.90
N GLU A 302 8.60 2.23 -1.63
CA GLU A 302 9.36 2.91 -0.56
C GLU A 302 8.94 4.38 -0.38
N ASN A 303 7.64 4.66 -0.51
CA ASN A 303 7.06 5.99 -0.32
C ASN A 303 6.46 6.15 1.09
N GLN A 304 6.61 7.35 1.66
CA GLN A 304 6.07 7.69 2.98
C GLN A 304 4.56 8.00 2.94
N GLY A 305 4.01 8.20 1.74
CA GLY A 305 2.57 8.24 1.48
C GLY A 305 2.10 7.11 0.56
N ALA A 306 0.80 7.10 0.25
CA ALA A 306 0.17 6.05 -0.53
C ALA A 306 0.84 5.89 -1.91
N GLY A 307 0.95 4.67 -2.43
CA GLY A 307 1.54 4.47 -3.75
C GLY A 307 0.74 5.20 -4.85
N LEU A 308 -0.53 4.82 -5.02
CA LEU A 308 -1.44 5.48 -5.95
C LEU A 308 -2.78 5.82 -5.28
N ILE A 309 -3.23 7.05 -5.45
CA ILE A 309 -4.59 7.47 -5.07
C ILE A 309 -5.34 7.92 -6.32
N VAL A 310 -6.49 7.30 -6.58
CA VAL A 310 -7.43 7.72 -7.64
C VAL A 310 -8.75 8.12 -6.98
N SER A 311 -9.18 9.36 -7.19
CA SER A 311 -10.39 9.91 -6.57
C SER A 311 -11.42 10.32 -7.61
N ASN A 312 -12.66 9.89 -7.40
CA ASN A 312 -13.85 10.11 -8.24
C ASN A 312 -13.61 9.87 -9.74
N PRO A 313 -13.14 8.67 -10.14
CA PRO A 313 -12.96 8.37 -11.54
C PRO A 313 -14.29 8.36 -12.31
N SER A 314 -14.34 9.07 -13.44
CA SER A 314 -15.48 9.06 -14.37
C SER A 314 -15.11 8.44 -15.72
N SER A 315 -13.96 7.77 -15.79
CA SER A 315 -13.43 7.08 -16.97
C SER A 315 -12.57 5.90 -16.54
N ASN A 316 -12.22 5.00 -17.47
CA ASN A 316 -11.49 3.77 -17.16
C ASN A 316 -10.17 4.02 -16.46
N VAL A 317 -9.84 3.15 -15.51
CA VAL A 317 -8.55 3.11 -14.81
C VAL A 317 -7.93 1.75 -15.08
N THR A 318 -6.72 1.74 -15.63
CA THR A 318 -6.02 0.51 -16.03
C THR A 318 -4.62 0.49 -15.44
N VAL A 319 -4.30 -0.58 -14.70
CA VAL A 319 -2.99 -0.83 -14.09
C VAL A 319 -2.51 -2.20 -14.55
N VAL A 320 -1.33 -2.26 -15.17
CA VAL A 320 -0.79 -3.51 -15.75
C VAL A 320 0.64 -3.73 -15.32
N SER A 321 0.99 -4.96 -14.93
CA SER A 321 2.37 -5.39 -14.67
C SER A 321 3.15 -4.44 -13.76
N SER A 322 2.50 -3.88 -12.73
CA SER A 322 3.06 -2.82 -11.89
C SER A 322 3.23 -3.29 -10.44
N MET A 323 4.21 -2.70 -9.76
CA MET A 323 4.58 -3.00 -8.37
C MET A 323 4.18 -1.86 -7.43
N PHE A 324 3.54 -2.19 -6.33
CA PHE A 324 3.21 -1.29 -5.22
C PHE A 324 3.74 -1.89 -3.92
N SER A 325 4.97 -1.52 -3.55
CA SER A 325 5.69 -2.18 -2.44
C SER A 325 6.18 -1.20 -1.37
N LYS A 326 6.02 -1.54 -0.10
CA LYS A 326 6.54 -0.72 1.03
C LYS A 326 6.06 0.73 1.04
N ASN A 327 4.79 0.97 0.69
CA ASN A 327 4.17 2.29 0.78
C ASN A 327 3.41 2.45 2.09
N PHE A 328 3.24 3.69 2.56
CA PHE A 328 2.49 4.03 3.77
C PHE A 328 1.31 4.97 3.46
N PRO A 329 0.05 4.73 3.87
CA PRO A 329 -0.44 3.52 4.53
C PRO A 329 -0.88 2.45 3.54
N VAL A 330 -0.95 2.71 2.23
CA VAL A 330 -1.63 1.81 1.28
C VAL A 330 -0.86 1.75 -0.04
N GLY A 331 -0.83 0.57 -0.67
CA GLY A 331 -0.25 0.41 -2.00
C GLY A 331 -1.04 1.22 -3.04
N MET A 332 -2.34 0.96 -3.13
CA MET A 332 -3.25 1.71 -3.99
C MET A 332 -4.60 1.94 -3.33
N GLN A 333 -5.17 3.13 -3.55
CA GLN A 333 -6.50 3.50 -3.07
C GLN A 333 -7.33 4.09 -4.22
N VAL A 334 -8.54 3.57 -4.39
CA VAL A 334 -9.55 4.15 -5.30
C VAL A 334 -10.77 4.54 -4.49
N THR A 335 -11.11 5.82 -4.54
CA THR A 335 -12.31 6.36 -3.90
C THR A 335 -13.22 7.00 -4.93
N GLY A 336 -14.54 6.88 -4.76
CA GLY A 336 -15.49 7.52 -5.66
C GLY A 336 -16.79 7.92 -4.99
N GLY A 337 -17.85 7.99 -5.78
CA GLY A 337 -19.19 8.35 -5.32
C GLY A 337 -20.24 7.33 -5.78
N HIS A 338 -21.48 7.56 -5.38
CA HIS A 338 -22.54 6.55 -5.44
C HIS A 338 -23.14 6.30 -6.85
N THR A 339 -22.77 7.08 -7.88
CA THR A 339 -23.35 6.94 -9.22
C THR A 339 -22.44 6.15 -10.14
N HIS A 340 -22.85 4.92 -10.50
CA HIS A 340 -22.10 4.08 -11.42
C HIS A 340 -21.92 4.77 -12.79
N THR A 341 -20.69 4.78 -13.30
CA THR A 341 -20.32 5.53 -14.52
C THR A 341 -20.35 4.70 -15.79
N GLY A 342 -20.43 3.36 -15.68
CA GLY A 342 -20.21 2.43 -16.79
C GLY A 342 -18.74 2.21 -17.14
N SER A 343 -17.82 2.82 -16.37
CA SER A 343 -16.38 2.65 -16.53
C SER A 343 -15.87 1.40 -15.81
N ASN A 344 -14.63 1.00 -16.11
CA ASN A 344 -13.98 -0.16 -15.49
C ASN A 344 -12.67 0.22 -14.79
N LEU A 345 -12.45 -0.34 -13.60
CA LEU A 345 -11.15 -0.44 -12.95
C LEU A 345 -10.57 -1.82 -13.28
N GLN A 346 -9.47 -1.84 -14.03
CA GLN A 346 -8.80 -3.06 -14.47
C GLN A 346 -7.38 -3.12 -13.90
N ILE A 347 -7.07 -4.19 -13.19
CA ILE A 347 -5.75 -4.44 -12.62
C ILE A 347 -5.28 -5.83 -13.06
N THR A 348 -4.16 -5.91 -13.75
CA THR A 348 -3.66 -7.20 -14.29
C THR A 348 -2.17 -7.36 -14.00
N ASP A 349 -1.74 -8.59 -13.70
CA ASP A 349 -0.33 -8.98 -13.53
C ASP A 349 0.44 -8.09 -12.52
N SER A 350 -0.24 -7.52 -11.54
CA SER A 350 0.33 -6.51 -10.64
C SER A 350 0.57 -7.06 -9.24
N THR A 351 1.53 -6.48 -8.52
CA THR A 351 1.92 -6.92 -7.17
C THR A 351 1.76 -5.80 -6.15
N PHE A 352 1.14 -6.12 -5.02
CA PHE A 352 0.91 -5.23 -3.88
C PHE A 352 1.47 -5.90 -2.63
N GLU A 353 2.64 -5.47 -2.15
CA GLU A 353 3.32 -6.17 -1.07
C GLU A 353 3.98 -5.28 -0.04
N GLN A 354 4.17 -5.81 1.19
CA GLN A 354 4.90 -5.13 2.26
C GLN A 354 4.40 -3.71 2.58
N ASN A 355 3.17 -3.35 2.19
CA ASN A 355 2.62 -2.04 2.50
C ASN A 355 2.23 -1.98 3.98
N SER A 356 2.37 -0.82 4.59
CA SER A 356 2.09 -0.63 6.03
C SER A 356 0.60 -0.57 6.37
N GLY A 357 -0.27 -0.89 5.41
CA GLY A 357 -1.72 -1.02 5.55
C GLY A 357 -2.20 -2.01 4.51
N ALA A 358 -3.27 -1.70 3.77
CA ALA A 358 -3.79 -2.60 2.74
C ALA A 358 -2.94 -2.56 1.45
N GLY A 359 -2.93 -3.67 0.71
CA GLY A 359 -2.37 -3.68 -0.65
C GLY A 359 -3.19 -2.80 -1.59
N LEU A 360 -4.49 -3.06 -1.68
CA LEU A 360 -5.46 -2.27 -2.43
C LEU A 360 -6.70 -1.96 -1.58
N MET A 361 -7.13 -0.71 -1.59
CA MET A 361 -8.35 -0.25 -0.93
C MET A 361 -9.32 0.39 -1.93
N LEU A 362 -10.56 -0.10 -1.95
CA LEU A 362 -11.65 0.39 -2.79
C LEU A 362 -12.75 0.96 -1.90
N SER A 363 -13.19 2.19 -2.16
CA SER A 363 -14.28 2.82 -1.40
C SER A 363 -15.28 3.51 -2.31
N ASP A 364 -16.53 3.04 -2.31
CA ASP A 364 -17.63 3.55 -3.15
C ASP A 364 -17.20 3.77 -4.61
N VAL A 365 -16.62 2.72 -5.22
CA VAL A 365 -16.06 2.80 -6.56
C VAL A 365 -17.19 2.77 -7.61
N PRO A 366 -17.39 3.83 -8.43
CA PRO A 366 -18.50 3.93 -9.39
C PRO A 366 -18.22 3.17 -10.70
N MET A 367 -17.61 1.99 -10.61
CA MET A 367 -17.03 1.27 -11.74
C MET A 367 -17.14 -0.24 -11.51
N ASN A 368 -17.17 -1.01 -12.61
CA ASN A 368 -16.91 -2.44 -12.50
C ASN A 368 -15.43 -2.66 -12.16
N VAL A 369 -15.14 -3.58 -11.26
CA VAL A 369 -13.80 -3.89 -10.79
C VAL A 369 -13.41 -5.28 -11.30
N ASP A 370 -12.28 -5.34 -12.00
CA ASP A 370 -11.78 -6.55 -12.62
C ASP A 370 -10.27 -6.68 -12.35
N ILE A 371 -9.92 -7.60 -11.46
CA ILE A 371 -8.54 -7.83 -11.00
C ILE A 371 -8.13 -9.24 -11.42
N ARG A 372 -7.04 -9.35 -12.17
CA ARG A 372 -6.56 -10.63 -12.69
C ARG A 372 -5.08 -10.85 -12.43
N GLN A 373 -4.69 -12.10 -12.20
CA GLN A 373 -3.29 -12.54 -12.18
C GLN A 373 -2.39 -11.70 -11.25
N SER A 374 -2.96 -11.19 -10.16
CA SER A 374 -2.30 -10.21 -9.30
C SER A 374 -2.03 -10.79 -7.92
N ASN A 375 -0.95 -10.33 -7.29
CA ASN A 375 -0.52 -10.83 -5.99
C ASN A 375 -0.63 -9.73 -4.92
N PHE A 376 -1.20 -10.08 -3.77
CA PHE A 376 -1.40 -9.22 -2.63
C PHE A 376 -0.80 -9.91 -1.41
N SER A 377 0.44 -9.59 -1.06
CA SER A 377 1.14 -10.40 -0.05
C SER A 377 1.90 -9.59 0.98
N THR A 378 1.99 -10.10 2.21
CA THR A 378 2.80 -9.51 3.29
C THR A 378 2.44 -8.05 3.64
N ASN A 379 1.23 -7.60 3.29
CA ASN A 379 0.74 -6.30 3.70
C ASN A 379 0.35 -6.35 5.18
N SER A 380 0.60 -5.30 5.94
CA SER A 380 0.34 -5.34 7.40
C SER A 380 -1.15 -5.39 7.77
N HIS A 381 -2.05 -5.04 6.84
CA HIS A 381 -3.51 -5.14 7.00
C HIS A 381 -4.06 -6.11 5.96
N TYR A 382 -5.03 -5.69 5.13
CA TYR A 382 -5.68 -6.53 4.14
C TYR A 382 -4.84 -6.69 2.87
N GLY A 383 -4.99 -7.81 2.15
CA GLY A 383 -4.53 -7.88 0.76
C GLY A 383 -5.35 -6.93 -0.12
N LEU A 384 -6.66 -7.19 -0.20
CA LEU A 384 -7.67 -6.32 -0.82
C LEU A 384 -8.76 -5.99 0.20
N SER A 385 -9.09 -4.70 0.30
CA SER A 385 -10.20 -4.19 1.11
C SER A 385 -11.20 -3.43 0.25
N VAL A 386 -12.47 -3.79 0.34
CA VAL A 386 -13.57 -3.16 -0.40
C VAL A 386 -14.64 -2.69 0.56
N PHE A 387 -14.98 -1.41 0.52
CA PHE A 387 -16.12 -0.84 1.23
C PHE A 387 -17.02 -0.13 0.23
N THR A 388 -18.28 -0.54 0.14
CA THR A 388 -19.22 0.11 -0.78
C THR A 388 -20.61 0.22 -0.18
N THR A 389 -21.25 1.34 -0.46
CA THR A 389 -22.66 1.63 -0.18
C THR A 389 -23.55 1.48 -1.42
N THR A 390 -22.93 1.19 -2.56
CA THR A 390 -23.60 1.07 -3.86
C THR A 390 -23.27 -0.25 -4.54
N GLN A 391 -24.03 -0.55 -5.59
CA GLN A 391 -23.84 -1.74 -6.41
C GLN A 391 -22.41 -1.84 -6.93
N VAL A 392 -21.79 -3.00 -6.75
CA VAL A 392 -20.47 -3.31 -7.27
C VAL A 392 -20.49 -4.64 -8.03
N SER A 393 -19.81 -4.65 -9.18
CA SER A 393 -19.42 -5.87 -9.88
C SER A 393 -17.92 -6.03 -9.68
N LEU A 394 -17.53 -6.99 -8.83
CA LEU A 394 -16.16 -7.26 -8.44
C LEU A 394 -15.77 -8.66 -8.91
N VAL A 395 -14.74 -8.73 -9.74
CA VAL A 395 -14.16 -9.98 -10.22
C VAL A 395 -12.69 -10.02 -9.82
N THR A 396 -12.31 -11.10 -9.14
CA THR A 396 -10.92 -11.49 -8.92
C THR A 396 -10.70 -12.85 -9.58
N ASP A 397 -9.69 -12.95 -10.45
CA ASP A 397 -9.37 -14.17 -11.20
C ASP A 397 -7.88 -14.44 -11.13
N SER A 398 -7.49 -15.65 -10.70
CA SER A 398 -6.10 -16.04 -10.59
C SER A 398 -5.28 -15.08 -9.71
N CYS A 399 -5.91 -14.57 -8.64
CA CYS A 399 -5.28 -13.65 -7.70
C CYS A 399 -4.89 -14.36 -6.40
N HIS A 400 -3.76 -13.97 -5.82
CA HIS A 400 -3.23 -14.55 -4.58
C HIS A 400 -3.19 -13.50 -3.46
N PHE A 401 -3.67 -13.86 -2.27
CA PHE A 401 -3.77 -12.97 -1.12
C PHE A 401 -3.09 -13.60 0.10
N ASP A 402 -1.76 -13.49 0.19
CA ASP A 402 -0.96 -14.35 1.06
C ASP A 402 -0.22 -13.60 2.18
N HIS A 403 -0.22 -14.14 3.40
CA HIS A 403 0.55 -13.64 4.54
C HIS A 403 0.25 -12.19 4.92
N ASN A 404 -0.98 -11.74 4.73
CA ASN A 404 -1.40 -10.41 5.13
C ASN A 404 -1.75 -10.38 6.64
N GLY A 405 -1.58 -9.22 7.26
CA GLY A 405 -1.75 -9.03 8.71
C GLY A 405 -3.21 -8.94 9.18
N LEU A 406 -4.17 -8.88 8.26
CA LEU A 406 -5.61 -9.07 8.48
C LEU A 406 -6.13 -10.07 7.43
N ASP A 407 -7.31 -9.87 6.86
CA ASP A 407 -7.86 -10.80 5.86
C ASP A 407 -7.11 -10.70 4.51
N GLY A 408 -7.06 -11.81 3.78
CA GLY A 408 -6.55 -11.80 2.40
C GLY A 408 -7.43 -10.93 1.50
N PHE A 409 -8.71 -11.31 1.42
CA PHE A 409 -9.77 -10.54 0.79
C PHE A 409 -10.79 -10.12 1.85
N HIS A 410 -11.07 -8.82 1.94
CA HIS A 410 -12.11 -8.26 2.81
C HIS A 410 -13.05 -7.37 2.00
N ALA A 411 -14.35 -7.61 2.09
CA ALA A 411 -15.36 -6.76 1.48
C ALA A 411 -16.52 -6.50 2.44
N ARG A 412 -17.01 -5.25 2.49
CA ARG A 412 -18.20 -4.87 3.23
C ARG A 412 -19.15 -4.05 2.37
N TYR A 413 -20.37 -4.54 2.22
CA TYR A 413 -21.44 -3.95 1.43
C TYR A 413 -22.53 -3.42 2.35
N LEU A 414 -22.76 -2.11 2.35
CA LEU A 414 -23.66 -1.42 3.28
C LEU A 414 -24.86 -0.79 2.56
N GLY A 415 -26.09 -1.10 2.96
CA GLY A 415 -27.27 -0.37 2.47
C GLY A 415 -27.49 -0.48 0.95
N VAL A 416 -27.04 -1.57 0.33
CA VAL A 416 -27.14 -1.79 -1.12
C VAL A 416 -28.62 -1.75 -1.53
N SER A 417 -29.02 -0.69 -2.22
CA SER A 417 -30.39 -0.51 -2.73
C SER A 417 -30.41 -0.69 -4.25
N GLY A 418 -31.30 -1.55 -4.77
CA GLY A 418 -31.50 -1.75 -6.21
C GLY A 418 -30.99 -3.09 -6.77
N ASP A 419 -30.43 -3.04 -7.99
CA ASP A 419 -29.98 -4.18 -8.82
C ASP A 419 -28.80 -4.98 -8.22
N ARG A 420 -28.66 -6.24 -8.66
CA ARG A 420 -27.68 -7.26 -8.22
C ARG A 420 -26.23 -6.77 -8.12
N SER A 421 -25.61 -6.81 -6.93
CA SER A 421 -24.14 -6.84 -6.82
C SER A 421 -23.64 -8.24 -7.18
N ARG A 422 -22.41 -8.30 -7.71
CA ARG A 422 -21.79 -9.56 -8.12
C ARG A 422 -20.35 -9.61 -7.66
N THR A 423 -20.01 -10.59 -6.84
CA THR A 423 -18.66 -10.85 -6.37
C THR A 423 -18.21 -12.21 -6.88
N VAL A 424 -17.12 -12.24 -7.64
CA VAL A 424 -16.52 -13.47 -8.14
C VAL A 424 -15.09 -13.56 -7.67
N PHE A 425 -14.77 -14.67 -7.02
CA PHE A 425 -13.43 -15.05 -6.64
C PHE A 425 -13.11 -16.39 -7.27
N ARG A 426 -12.20 -16.42 -8.25
CA ARG A 426 -11.92 -17.68 -8.96
C ARG A 426 -10.46 -17.91 -9.29
N ASN A 427 -10.08 -19.20 -9.41
CA ASN A 427 -8.73 -19.65 -9.77
C ASN A 427 -7.61 -19.11 -8.86
N GLY A 428 -7.97 -18.53 -7.72
CA GLY A 428 -7.07 -17.78 -6.85
C GLY A 428 -6.77 -18.52 -5.57
N GLY A 429 -6.29 -17.77 -4.58
CA GLY A 429 -6.18 -18.31 -3.24
C GLY A 429 -5.77 -17.27 -2.22
N ALA A 430 -5.92 -17.62 -0.95
CA ALA A 430 -5.45 -16.80 0.16
C ALA A 430 -4.86 -17.70 1.23
N ARG A 431 -3.58 -17.49 1.56
CA ARG A 431 -2.86 -18.37 2.48
C ARG A 431 -2.07 -17.64 3.55
N GLY A 432 -2.00 -18.21 4.75
CA GLY A 432 -1.13 -17.71 5.81
C GLY A 432 -1.53 -16.35 6.37
N ASN A 433 -2.76 -15.89 6.14
CA ASN A 433 -3.23 -14.60 6.63
C ASN A 433 -3.56 -14.67 8.14
N VAL A 434 -3.34 -13.57 8.86
CA VAL A 434 -3.74 -13.46 10.28
C VAL A 434 -5.26 -13.34 10.42
N GLY A 435 -5.93 -12.80 9.40
CA GLY A 435 -7.39 -12.80 9.31
C GLY A 435 -7.92 -14.03 8.58
N SER A 436 -9.08 -13.88 7.95
CA SER A 436 -9.69 -14.88 7.07
C SER A 436 -9.02 -14.86 5.70
N GLY A 437 -9.09 -15.98 4.97
CA GLY A 437 -8.69 -15.97 3.55
C GLY A 437 -9.61 -15.07 2.71
N PHE A 438 -10.92 -15.21 2.93
CA PHE A 438 -11.98 -14.42 2.33
C PHE A 438 -13.01 -14.04 3.41
N ASP A 439 -13.27 -12.75 3.59
CA ASP A 439 -14.35 -12.23 4.44
C ASP A 439 -15.24 -11.27 3.63
N LEU A 440 -16.55 -11.54 3.61
CA LEU A 440 -17.56 -10.71 2.96
C LEU A 440 -18.72 -10.44 3.92
N GLU A 441 -18.88 -9.17 4.27
CA GLU A 441 -19.98 -8.67 5.09
C GLU A 441 -21.01 -7.93 4.22
N ILE A 442 -22.28 -8.28 4.35
CA ILE A 442 -23.41 -7.64 3.66
C ILE A 442 -24.42 -7.19 4.70
N GLU A 443 -24.77 -5.91 4.67
CA GLU A 443 -25.77 -5.30 5.54
C GLU A 443 -26.88 -4.68 4.69
N TYR A 444 -28.08 -5.27 4.72
CA TYR A 444 -29.25 -4.73 4.03
C TYR A 444 -29.98 -3.72 4.94
N GLN A 445 -30.18 -2.49 4.45
CA GLN A 445 -30.92 -1.44 5.18
C GLN A 445 -32.30 -1.17 4.58
N GLU A 446 -33.25 -0.77 5.45
CA GLU A 446 -34.63 -0.44 5.09
C GLU A 446 -34.67 0.84 4.22
N TYR A 447 -34.97 0.71 2.93
CA TYR A 447 -35.33 1.87 2.11
C TYR A 447 -36.80 1.83 1.73
N GLN A 448 -37.56 2.81 2.22
CA GLN A 448 -38.96 2.99 1.83
C GLN A 448 -39.02 3.22 0.32
N SER A 449 -39.76 2.38 -0.40
CA SER A 449 -40.07 2.42 -1.85
C SER A 449 -39.18 1.67 -2.86
N ILE A 450 -38.82 0.41 -2.58
CA ILE A 450 -38.43 -0.52 -3.66
C ILE A 450 -39.71 -0.98 -4.40
N THR A 451 -39.88 -0.57 -5.66
CA THR A 451 -41.05 -0.91 -6.51
C THR A 451 -40.79 -2.09 -7.46
N SER A 452 -39.56 -2.62 -7.50
CA SER A 452 -39.15 -3.79 -8.28
C SER A 452 -39.03 -5.04 -7.39
N PRO A 453 -39.22 -6.27 -7.92
CA PRO A 453 -38.96 -7.47 -7.14
C PRO A 453 -37.50 -7.48 -6.63
N PRO A 454 -37.25 -7.98 -5.41
CA PRO A 454 -35.90 -8.02 -4.83
C PRO A 454 -35.01 -8.94 -5.67
N VAL A 455 -33.84 -8.44 -6.09
CA VAL A 455 -32.86 -9.21 -6.85
C VAL A 455 -31.66 -9.52 -5.94
N SER A 456 -31.50 -10.79 -5.55
CA SER A 456 -30.43 -11.28 -4.65
C SER A 456 -29.02 -11.06 -5.21
N ASP A 457 -28.07 -10.57 -4.40
CA ASP A 457 -26.65 -10.50 -4.78
C ASP A 457 -26.09 -11.87 -5.16
N GLN A 458 -25.07 -11.89 -6.03
CA GLN A 458 -24.41 -13.12 -6.45
C GLN A 458 -22.98 -13.18 -5.90
N ILE A 459 -22.67 -14.26 -5.19
CA ILE A 459 -21.34 -14.56 -4.67
C ILE A 459 -20.90 -15.89 -5.27
N ILE A 460 -19.78 -15.88 -5.99
CA ILE A 460 -19.23 -17.06 -6.65
C ILE A 460 -17.80 -17.23 -6.18
N ILE A 461 -17.49 -18.36 -5.53
CA ILE A 461 -16.13 -18.76 -5.17
C ILE A 461 -15.83 -20.08 -5.88
N ASP A 462 -14.85 -20.07 -6.79
CA ASP A 462 -14.61 -21.17 -7.73
C ASP A 462 -13.13 -21.51 -7.90
N GLN A 463 -12.77 -22.79 -7.86
CA GLN A 463 -11.39 -23.24 -8.10
C GLN A 463 -10.33 -22.49 -7.28
N SER A 464 -10.65 -22.17 -6.02
CA SER A 464 -9.87 -21.23 -5.20
C SER A 464 -9.38 -21.84 -3.90
N ASN A 465 -8.08 -21.72 -3.63
CA ASN A 465 -7.41 -22.43 -2.54
C ASN A 465 -7.17 -21.54 -1.33
N PHE A 466 -7.71 -21.95 -0.17
CA PHE A 466 -7.51 -21.29 1.11
C PHE A 466 -6.75 -22.21 2.06
N ALA A 467 -5.66 -21.72 2.65
CA ALA A 467 -4.82 -22.54 3.53
C ALA A 467 -4.07 -21.73 4.61
N SER A 468 -3.96 -22.27 5.81
CA SER A 468 -3.27 -21.70 6.97
C SER A 468 -3.69 -20.27 7.36
N ASN A 469 -4.96 -19.89 7.21
CA ASN A 469 -5.46 -18.57 7.64
C ASN A 469 -5.97 -18.62 9.09
N GLU A 470 -5.55 -17.73 10.00
CA GLU A 470 -5.82 -17.90 11.44
C GLU A 470 -7.32 -17.78 11.82
N ASN A 471 -8.11 -16.97 11.12
CA ASN A 471 -9.55 -16.78 11.41
C ASN A 471 -10.50 -17.59 10.50
N GLY A 472 -9.98 -18.44 9.62
CA GLY A 472 -10.78 -19.31 8.75
C GLY A 472 -10.57 -19.07 7.25
N SER A 473 -11.07 -19.99 6.44
CA SER A 473 -10.90 -19.96 4.98
C SER A 473 -11.82 -18.94 4.33
N VAL A 474 -13.13 -19.11 4.51
CA VAL A 474 -14.18 -18.30 3.91
C VAL A 474 -15.20 -17.95 4.98
N LYS A 475 -15.48 -16.65 5.11
CA LYS A 475 -16.49 -16.09 6.00
C LYS A 475 -17.42 -15.19 5.19
N ILE A 476 -18.72 -15.45 5.29
CA ILE A 476 -19.76 -14.62 4.68
C ILE A 476 -20.78 -14.28 5.76
N THR A 477 -20.93 -13.00 6.06
CA THR A 477 -21.89 -12.51 7.05
C THR A 477 -22.94 -11.65 6.36
N VAL A 478 -24.21 -11.99 6.54
CA VAL A 478 -25.37 -11.28 6.00
C VAL A 478 -26.23 -10.80 7.17
N ASP A 479 -26.16 -9.51 7.47
CA ASP A 479 -27.11 -8.85 8.36
C ASP A 479 -28.33 -8.41 7.55
N ASN A 480 -29.44 -9.08 7.83
CA ASN A 480 -30.70 -8.90 7.14
C ASN A 480 -31.79 -8.52 8.15
N SER A 481 -31.60 -7.40 8.83
CA SER A 481 -32.45 -6.95 9.93
C SER A 481 -33.83 -6.43 9.47
N TYR A 482 -34.05 -6.24 8.16
CA TYR A 482 -35.20 -5.50 7.64
C TYR A 482 -35.84 -6.03 6.33
N GLU A 483 -35.27 -7.01 5.64
CA GLU A 483 -35.84 -7.56 4.39
C GLU A 483 -35.82 -9.10 4.35
N ASP A 484 -36.51 -9.72 3.40
CA ASP A 484 -36.33 -11.16 3.06
C ASP A 484 -35.32 -11.29 1.90
N ARG A 485 -34.21 -10.55 1.97
CA ARG A 485 -33.15 -10.58 0.94
C ARG A 485 -32.00 -11.48 1.37
N PHE A 486 -31.69 -12.46 0.52
CA PHE A 486 -30.56 -13.36 0.72
C PHE A 486 -29.73 -13.44 -0.55
N PRO A 487 -28.40 -13.39 -0.47
CA PRO A 487 -27.55 -13.61 -1.63
C PRO A 487 -27.64 -15.05 -2.12
N VAL A 488 -27.39 -15.25 -3.41
CA VAL A 488 -27.12 -16.56 -4.00
C VAL A 488 -25.62 -16.82 -3.87
N ILE A 489 -25.27 -17.87 -3.13
CA ILE A 489 -23.87 -18.26 -2.87
C ILE A 489 -23.59 -19.55 -3.63
N GLN A 490 -22.61 -19.50 -4.52
CA GLN A 490 -22.10 -20.65 -5.27
C GLN A 490 -20.66 -20.93 -4.84
N LEU A 491 -20.45 -22.12 -4.28
CA LEU A 491 -19.13 -22.63 -3.89
C LEU A 491 -18.81 -23.87 -4.73
N THR A 492 -17.72 -23.83 -5.48
CA THR A 492 -17.22 -24.92 -6.34
C THR A 492 -15.78 -25.28 -5.96
N ASP A 493 -15.24 -26.38 -6.53
CA ASP A 493 -13.95 -27.02 -6.22
C ASP A 493 -12.81 -26.14 -5.66
N GLY A 494 -11.98 -26.71 -4.77
CA GLY A 494 -10.70 -26.12 -4.35
C GLY A 494 -10.70 -25.35 -3.03
N VAL A 495 -11.86 -25.13 -2.41
CA VAL A 495 -12.04 -24.34 -1.17
C VAL A 495 -11.58 -25.08 0.11
N TYR A 496 -11.07 -26.31 0.00
CA TYR A 496 -11.16 -27.34 1.06
C TYR A 496 -9.86 -27.72 1.80
N GLN A 497 -8.73 -27.04 1.56
CA GLN A 497 -7.43 -27.56 2.02
C GLN A 497 -7.14 -27.45 3.52
N ASP A 498 -7.88 -26.62 4.25
CA ASP A 498 -7.85 -26.62 5.71
C ASP A 498 -9.16 -27.20 6.27
N ASN A 499 -9.07 -28.04 7.30
CA ASN A 499 -10.18 -28.50 8.14
C ASN A 499 -10.90 -27.35 8.91
N MET A 500 -10.85 -26.12 8.43
CA MET A 500 -11.49 -24.95 9.01
C MET A 500 -12.74 -24.61 8.20
N ALA A 501 -13.88 -24.56 8.91
CA ALA A 501 -15.21 -24.44 8.32
C ALA A 501 -15.36 -23.17 7.45
N THR A 502 -16.10 -23.29 6.36
CA THR A 502 -16.71 -22.12 5.71
C THR A 502 -17.84 -21.65 6.63
N VAL A 503 -17.78 -20.40 7.10
CA VAL A 503 -18.77 -19.86 8.02
C VAL A 503 -19.71 -18.95 7.24
N ILE A 504 -21.00 -19.27 7.27
CA ILE A 504 -22.06 -18.47 6.68
C ILE A 504 -23.01 -18.04 7.80
N GLU A 505 -23.04 -16.75 8.12
CA GLU A 505 -23.93 -16.18 9.13
C GLU A 505 -25.00 -15.35 8.45
N VAL A 506 -26.28 -15.63 8.70
CA VAL A 506 -27.41 -14.94 8.08
C VAL A 506 -28.45 -14.61 9.14
N GLY A 507 -28.77 -13.32 9.33
CA GLY A 507 -29.83 -12.88 10.25
C GLY A 507 -29.61 -13.36 11.69
N GLY A 508 -28.36 -13.44 12.14
CA GLY A 508 -27.97 -13.97 13.45
C GLY A 508 -28.00 -15.50 13.58
N THR A 509 -28.37 -16.23 12.52
CA THR A 509 -28.27 -17.69 12.44
C THR A 509 -26.93 -18.05 11.80
N ARG A 510 -26.10 -18.80 12.53
CA ARG A 510 -24.79 -19.27 12.07
C ARG A 510 -24.92 -20.68 11.51
N ALA A 511 -24.50 -20.87 10.26
CA ALA A 511 -24.29 -22.17 9.65
C ALA A 511 -22.79 -22.37 9.42
N GLU A 512 -22.23 -23.44 9.99
CA GLU A 512 -20.88 -23.88 9.68
C GLU A 512 -20.96 -24.96 8.59
N VAL A 513 -20.44 -24.62 7.41
CA VAL A 513 -20.39 -25.54 6.28
C VAL A 513 -18.97 -26.11 6.22
N THR A 514 -18.81 -27.33 6.72
CA THR A 514 -17.56 -28.09 6.56
C THR A 514 -17.73 -29.05 5.38
N ILE A 515 -17.07 -28.76 4.27
CA ILE A 515 -17.08 -29.63 3.09
C ILE A 515 -15.86 -30.55 3.21
N GLN A 516 -16.08 -31.80 3.64
CA GLN A 516 -15.00 -32.79 3.72
C GLN A 516 -14.68 -33.33 2.32
N GLU A 517 -13.40 -33.39 1.96
CA GLU A 517 -12.96 -34.22 0.84
C GLU A 517 -13.34 -35.67 1.15
N SER A 518 -14.24 -36.26 0.36
CA SER A 518 -14.41 -37.70 0.36
C SER A 518 -13.15 -38.32 -0.27
N GLU A 519 -12.21 -38.75 0.57
CA GLU A 519 -11.14 -39.64 0.13
C GLU A 519 -11.79 -40.94 -0.39
N PHE A 520 -11.91 -41.06 -1.71
CA PHE A 520 -12.22 -42.35 -2.33
C PHE A 520 -10.95 -43.20 -2.35
N ASP A 521 -10.91 -44.26 -1.55
CA ASP A 521 -9.95 -45.33 -1.80
C ASP A 521 -10.25 -45.98 -3.16
N SER A 522 -9.23 -46.57 -3.78
CA SER A 522 -9.31 -47.26 -5.09
C SER A 522 -10.31 -48.44 -5.17
N LYS A 523 -11.13 -48.66 -4.13
CA LYS A 523 -12.14 -49.71 -4.03
C LYS A 523 -13.55 -49.20 -3.69
N GLY A 524 -13.76 -47.89 -3.56
CA GLY A 524 -15.10 -47.30 -3.48
C GLY A 524 -15.86 -47.59 -2.18
N ASN A 525 -15.16 -47.80 -1.07
CA ASN A 525 -15.80 -47.86 0.25
C ASN A 525 -15.64 -46.51 0.98
N THR A 526 -16.76 -45.93 1.39
CA THR A 526 -16.81 -44.77 2.30
C THR A 526 -16.41 -45.20 3.71
N PHE A 527 -15.56 -44.42 4.38
CA PHE A 527 -15.38 -44.55 5.83
C PHE A 527 -16.60 -43.95 6.55
N GLU A 528 -17.16 -44.69 7.51
CA GLU A 528 -18.24 -44.22 8.37
C GLU A 528 -17.79 -43.03 9.23
N ASN A 529 -18.60 -41.97 9.15
CA ASN A 529 -18.78 -40.86 10.07
C ASN A 529 -17.96 -40.88 11.38
N ASN A 530 -17.06 -39.91 11.51
CA ASN A 530 -16.83 -39.30 12.82
C ASN A 530 -17.77 -38.09 12.95
N GLU A 531 -18.55 -38.09 14.02
CA GLU A 531 -19.55 -37.10 14.40
C GLU A 531 -18.97 -35.66 14.44
N HIS A 532 -19.10 -34.92 13.35
CA HIS A 532 -19.25 -33.46 13.36
C HIS A 532 -20.20 -33.11 12.22
N GLU A 533 -21.42 -32.72 12.60
CA GLU A 533 -22.58 -32.51 11.73
C GLU A 533 -22.25 -31.55 10.56
N ALA A 534 -22.25 -32.07 9.33
CA ALA A 534 -22.48 -31.24 8.16
C ALA A 534 -23.98 -30.93 8.13
N TRP A 535 -24.37 -29.70 8.46
CA TRP A 535 -25.79 -29.31 8.39
C TRP A 535 -26.26 -29.33 6.94
N SER A 536 -27.36 -30.03 6.71
CA SER A 536 -28.06 -29.98 5.43
C SER A 536 -28.93 -28.71 5.40
N LEU A 537 -29.30 -28.21 4.22
CA LEU A 537 -30.28 -27.13 4.07
C LEU A 537 -31.61 -27.38 4.84
N ALA A 538 -31.91 -28.63 5.22
CA ALA A 538 -33.08 -29.00 5.99
C ALA A 538 -33.01 -28.62 7.48
N ASP A 539 -31.82 -28.29 8.00
CA ASP A 539 -31.60 -27.91 9.40
C ASP A 539 -31.67 -26.38 9.62
N MET A 540 -31.76 -25.60 8.54
CA MET A 540 -32.10 -24.17 8.63
C MET A 540 -33.55 -23.98 9.08
N PRO A 541 -33.87 -22.94 9.88
CA PRO A 541 -35.25 -22.61 10.21
C PRO A 541 -36.10 -22.55 8.92
N SER A 542 -37.30 -23.13 8.94
CA SER A 542 -38.19 -23.23 7.77
C SER A 542 -38.39 -21.92 6.97
N PRO A 543 -38.45 -20.71 7.58
CA PRO A 543 -38.51 -19.46 6.81
C PRO A 543 -37.16 -19.02 6.20
N MET A 544 -36.03 -19.62 6.55
CA MET A 544 -34.71 -19.33 5.95
C MET A 544 -34.38 -20.24 4.76
N SER A 545 -34.78 -21.52 4.82
CA SER A 545 -34.51 -22.50 3.75
C SER A 545 -35.23 -22.19 2.42
N GLU A 546 -36.33 -21.43 2.45
CA GLU A 546 -37.07 -21.06 1.24
C GLU A 546 -36.45 -19.87 0.49
N TYR A 547 -35.58 -19.08 1.12
CA TYR A 547 -35.11 -17.81 0.58
C TYR A 547 -33.59 -17.70 0.40
N CYS A 548 -32.79 -18.48 1.16
CA CYS A 548 -31.34 -18.56 0.95
C CYS A 548 -30.98 -19.85 0.22
N THR A 549 -30.41 -19.74 -0.98
CA THR A 549 -29.88 -20.89 -1.74
C THR A 549 -28.37 -20.92 -1.62
N ILE A 550 -27.85 -21.88 -0.86
CA ILE A 550 -26.44 -22.24 -0.87
C ILE A 550 -26.30 -23.41 -1.83
N GLU A 551 -25.65 -23.17 -2.97
CA GLU A 551 -25.37 -24.22 -3.95
C GLU A 551 -23.92 -24.67 -3.78
N ILE A 552 -23.74 -25.87 -3.22
CA ILE A 552 -22.45 -26.54 -3.15
C ILE A 552 -22.38 -27.50 -4.34
N VAL A 553 -21.61 -27.16 -5.36
CA VAL A 553 -21.44 -28.00 -6.54
C VAL A 553 -20.07 -28.69 -6.44
N GLY A 554 -20.05 -29.87 -5.83
CA GLY A 554 -18.86 -30.73 -5.84
C GLY A 554 -18.71 -31.42 -7.20
N THR A 555 -17.48 -31.51 -7.72
CA THR A 555 -17.23 -32.25 -8.98
C THR A 555 -16.95 -33.76 -8.80
N GLY A 556 -17.15 -34.30 -7.59
CA GLY A 556 -17.30 -35.75 -7.40
C GLY A 556 -18.75 -36.16 -7.66
N GLN A 557 -18.98 -37.07 -8.61
CA GLN A 557 -20.33 -37.50 -9.02
C GLN A 557 -21.30 -37.73 -7.84
N SER A 558 -22.47 -37.07 -7.96
CA SER A 558 -23.79 -37.30 -7.35
C SER A 558 -23.89 -38.13 -6.07
#